data_AF-A0A5C1AEP5-F1
#
_entry.id   AF-A0A5C1AEP5-F1
#
_cell.length_a   1.000
_cell.length_b   1.000
_cell.length_c   1.000
_cell.angle_alpha   90.00
_cell.angle_beta   90.00
_cell.angle_gamma   90.00
#
_symmetry.space_group_name_H-M   'P 1'
#
loop_
_entity.id
_entity.type
_entity.pdbx_description
1 polymer ?
#
loop_
_entity_poly.entity_id
_entity_poly.type
_entity_poly.pdbx_seq_one_letter_code
_entity_poly.pdbx_strand_id
1 'polypeptide(L)'
;MTEVEWLTAIDPIPMLEFLKGKTSDRKLRLLGIALARASWSRLEDERSRRAIEAAERFADGMIDATAMEPVVDGAWDVRDELWDAGPESHDDRLWLAEAAALTASIYEWSITFDRPGSQAADYPFWPISPTHCELIRDIFGNPFRPIAVDPSWLSSAAIAHGIYDDKAFDRLAILADALQDAGCENADILSHCRSDGPHVRGCWVVDLVLGKE
;
A
#
# COMPACT_ATOMS: atom_id res chain seq x y z
N MET A 1 18.38 -10.09 -1.02
CA MET A 1 18.18 -8.87 -1.81
C MET A 1 19.15 -7.80 -1.32
N THR A 2 19.82 -7.10 -2.24
CA THR A 2 20.75 -5.99 -2.00
C THR A 2 20.08 -4.64 -2.33
N GLU A 3 20.73 -3.53 -1.96
CA GLU A 3 20.25 -2.18 -2.29
C GLU A 3 20.12 -1.98 -3.81
N VAL A 4 21.11 -2.42 -4.60
CA VAL A 4 21.06 -2.28 -6.06
C VAL A 4 19.91 -3.11 -6.65
N GLU A 5 19.73 -4.34 -6.17
CA GLU A 5 18.59 -5.19 -6.58
C GLU A 5 17.25 -4.53 -6.22
N TRP A 6 17.15 -3.81 -5.10
CA TRP A 6 15.95 -3.04 -4.73
C TRP A 6 15.64 -1.90 -5.67
N LEU A 7 16.64 -1.08 -5.98
CA LEU A 7 16.44 0.11 -6.80
C LEU A 7 16.16 -0.23 -8.26
N THR A 8 16.64 -1.38 -8.76
CA THR A 8 16.47 -1.78 -10.17
C THR A 8 15.46 -2.90 -10.42
N ALA A 9 14.86 -3.46 -9.36
CA ALA A 9 13.85 -4.51 -9.49
C ALA A 9 12.70 -4.13 -10.44
N ILE A 10 12.39 -5.05 -11.36
CA ILE A 10 11.19 -5.00 -12.21
C ILE A 10 10.23 -6.17 -11.89
N ASP A 11 10.65 -7.04 -10.98
CA ASP A 11 9.87 -8.12 -10.41
C ASP A 11 9.65 -7.82 -8.92
N PRO A 12 8.39 -7.67 -8.45
CA PRO A 12 8.09 -7.42 -7.05
C PRO A 12 8.26 -8.66 -6.18
N ILE A 13 8.33 -9.88 -6.72
CA ILE A 13 8.40 -11.10 -5.91
C ILE A 13 9.60 -11.07 -4.94
N PRO A 14 10.85 -10.83 -5.39
CA PRO A 14 11.98 -10.74 -4.48
C PRO A 14 11.86 -9.59 -3.46
N MET A 15 11.17 -8.51 -3.82
CA MET A 15 10.95 -7.35 -2.93
C MET A 15 10.01 -7.74 -1.78
N LEU A 16 8.90 -8.41 -2.09
CA LEU A 16 7.92 -8.89 -1.11
C LEU A 16 8.54 -9.95 -0.19
N GLU A 17 9.27 -10.92 -0.76
CA GLU A 17 10.02 -11.90 0.04
C GLU A 17 11.03 -11.24 0.98
N PHE A 18 11.68 -10.16 0.54
CA PHE A 18 12.59 -9.41 1.39
C PHE A 18 11.88 -8.70 2.54
N LEU A 19 10.66 -8.21 2.35
CA LEU A 19 9.89 -7.47 3.35
C LEU A 19 9.27 -8.37 4.44
N LYS A 20 9.20 -9.69 4.23
CA LYS A 20 8.67 -10.64 5.22
C LYS A 20 9.31 -10.47 6.59
N GLY A 21 8.48 -10.33 7.62
CA GLY A 21 8.89 -10.14 9.01
C GLY A 21 9.63 -8.83 9.29
N LYS A 22 9.63 -7.86 8.37
CA LYS A 22 10.36 -6.58 8.48
C LYS A 22 9.48 -5.34 8.35
N THR A 23 8.16 -5.50 8.33
CA THR A 23 7.25 -4.38 8.12
C THR A 23 6.00 -4.48 8.99
N SER A 24 5.27 -3.38 9.08
CA SER A 24 4.03 -3.26 9.84
C SER A 24 2.82 -3.74 9.04
N ASP A 25 1.81 -4.24 9.74
CA ASP A 25 0.51 -4.59 9.13
C ASP A 25 -0.13 -3.39 8.42
N ARG A 26 0.12 -2.17 8.91
CA ARG A 26 -0.35 -0.93 8.27
C ARG A 26 0.23 -0.78 6.86
N LYS A 27 1.55 -0.88 6.70
CA LYS A 27 2.23 -0.72 5.40
C LYS A 27 1.81 -1.82 4.41
N LEU A 28 1.69 -3.06 4.86
CA LEU A 28 1.19 -4.16 4.03
C LEU A 28 -0.25 -3.93 3.55
N ARG A 29 -1.13 -3.49 4.44
CA ARG A 29 -2.51 -3.14 4.10
C ARG A 29 -2.56 -2.00 3.08
N LEU A 30 -1.74 -0.96 3.25
CA LEU A 30 -1.66 0.17 2.31
C LEU A 30 -1.14 -0.26 0.93
N LEU A 31 -0.24 -1.24 0.86
CA LEU A 31 0.16 -1.85 -0.41
C LEU A 31 -1.03 -2.55 -1.08
N GLY A 32 -1.79 -3.37 -0.35
CA GLY A 32 -2.99 -4.01 -0.90
C GLY A 32 -4.05 -3.03 -1.36
N ILE A 33 -4.27 -1.96 -0.60
CA ILE A 33 -5.15 -0.85 -0.99
C ILE A 33 -4.67 -0.21 -2.28
N ALA A 34 -3.39 0.14 -2.38
CA ALA A 34 -2.84 0.80 -3.57
C ALA A 34 -3.01 -0.05 -4.83
N LEU A 35 -2.80 -1.36 -4.71
CA LEU A 35 -2.97 -2.31 -5.80
C LEU A 35 -4.44 -2.51 -6.19
N ALA A 36 -5.34 -2.59 -5.20
CA ALA A 36 -6.78 -2.62 -5.45
C ALA A 36 -7.28 -1.32 -6.11
N ARG A 37 -6.75 -0.16 -5.71
CA ARG A 37 -7.05 1.14 -6.34
C ARG A 37 -6.52 1.21 -7.78
N ALA A 38 -5.35 0.65 -8.07
CA ALA A 38 -4.86 0.54 -9.45
C ALA A 38 -5.78 -0.31 -10.35
N SER A 39 -6.51 -1.26 -9.75
CA SER A 39 -7.48 -2.12 -10.44
C SER A 39 -8.94 -1.70 -10.24
N TRP A 40 -9.21 -0.46 -9.81
CA TRP A 40 -10.55 -0.02 -9.36
C TRP A 40 -11.66 -0.21 -10.40
N SER A 41 -11.36 0.00 -11.69
CA SER A 41 -12.32 -0.18 -12.79
C SER A 41 -12.73 -1.64 -12.99
N ARG A 42 -11.92 -2.60 -12.55
CA ARG A 42 -12.16 -4.04 -12.63
C ARG A 42 -12.83 -4.61 -11.38
N LEU A 43 -12.80 -3.87 -10.26
CA LEU A 43 -13.58 -4.18 -9.06
C LEU A 43 -15.03 -3.75 -9.29
N GLU A 44 -15.87 -4.67 -9.78
CA GLU A 44 -17.27 -4.37 -10.15
C GLU A 44 -18.25 -4.40 -8.97
N ASP A 45 -18.03 -5.29 -7.99
CA ASP A 45 -18.94 -5.44 -6.85
C ASP A 45 -18.69 -4.34 -5.80
N GLU A 46 -19.77 -3.66 -5.41
CA GLU A 46 -19.74 -2.57 -4.44
C GLU A 46 -19.33 -3.05 -3.02
N ARG A 47 -19.54 -4.32 -2.67
CA ARG A 47 -19.03 -4.91 -1.42
C ARG A 47 -17.50 -4.92 -1.40
N SER A 48 -16.85 -5.34 -2.50
CA SER A 48 -15.40 -5.32 -2.62
C SER A 48 -14.83 -3.89 -2.57
N ARG A 49 -15.48 -2.93 -3.23
CA ARG A 49 -15.07 -1.51 -3.17
C ARG A 49 -15.18 -0.93 -1.76
N ARG A 50 -16.30 -1.17 -1.08
CA ARG A 50 -16.49 -0.75 0.32
C ARG A 50 -15.45 -1.37 1.25
N ALA A 51 -15.01 -2.59 0.97
CA ALA A 51 -13.95 -3.26 1.71
C ALA A 51 -12.60 -2.55 1.61
N ILE A 52 -12.20 -2.12 0.41
CA ILE A 52 -10.98 -1.32 0.21
C ILE A 52 -11.08 0.04 0.92
N GLU A 53 -12.22 0.72 0.82
CA GLU A 53 -12.44 2.01 1.49
C GLU A 53 -12.48 1.91 3.02
N ALA A 54 -12.99 0.79 3.55
CA ALA A 54 -12.92 0.50 4.98
C ALA A 54 -11.48 0.17 5.39
N ALA A 55 -10.77 -0.66 4.62
CA ALA A 55 -9.37 -1.00 4.86
C ALA A 55 -8.48 0.25 4.95
N GLU A 56 -8.70 1.26 4.08
CA GLU A 56 -8.03 2.56 4.14
C GLU A 56 -8.23 3.26 5.48
N ARG A 57 -9.49 3.36 5.93
CA ARG A 57 -9.84 3.99 7.20
C ARG A 57 -9.29 3.21 8.40
N PHE A 58 -9.29 1.89 8.31
CA PHE A 58 -8.74 1.02 9.35
C PHE A 58 -7.21 1.15 9.44
N ALA A 59 -6.51 1.28 8.31
CA ALA A 59 -5.06 1.48 8.28
C ALA A 59 -4.62 2.74 9.05
N ASP A 60 -5.48 3.76 9.10
CA ASP A 60 -5.27 5.00 9.85
C ASP A 60 -5.94 5.02 11.23
N GLY A 61 -6.53 3.91 11.67
CA GLY A 61 -7.20 3.81 12.97
C GLY A 61 -8.50 4.60 13.09
N MET A 62 -9.13 4.97 11.97
CA MET A 62 -10.40 5.72 11.94
C MET A 62 -11.63 4.83 12.20
N ILE A 63 -11.49 3.53 11.98
CA ILE A 63 -12.50 2.51 12.32
C ILE A 63 -11.80 1.35 13.01
N ASP A 64 -12.53 0.63 13.87
CA ASP A 64 -12.01 -0.50 14.64
C ASP A 64 -12.35 -1.85 13.99
N ALA A 65 -11.92 -2.94 14.64
CA ALA A 65 -12.14 -4.30 14.15
C ALA A 65 -13.65 -4.63 14.06
N THR A 66 -14.44 -4.20 15.04
CA THR A 66 -15.90 -4.41 15.06
C THR A 66 -16.58 -3.78 13.84
N ALA A 67 -16.17 -2.57 13.47
CA ALA A 67 -16.68 -1.89 12.29
C ALA A 67 -16.19 -2.51 10.97
N MET A 68 -15.07 -3.24 10.98
CA MET A 68 -14.54 -3.94 9.81
C MET A 68 -15.24 -5.29 9.55
N GLU A 69 -15.64 -6.03 10.58
CA GLU A 69 -16.26 -7.37 10.47
C GLU A 69 -17.32 -7.48 9.36
N PRO A 70 -18.43 -6.69 9.37
CA PRO A 70 -19.47 -6.85 8.35
C PRO A 70 -19.02 -6.48 6.94
N VAL A 71 -17.96 -5.66 6.82
CA VAL A 71 -17.40 -5.26 5.53
C VAL A 71 -16.51 -6.37 4.98
N VAL A 72 -15.74 -7.03 5.84
CA VAL A 72 -14.90 -8.18 5.48
C VAL A 72 -15.78 -9.35 5.07
N ASP A 73 -16.82 -9.67 5.85
CA ASP A 73 -17.78 -10.73 5.51
C ASP A 73 -18.41 -10.49 4.14
N GLY A 74 -18.89 -9.27 3.88
CA GLY A 74 -19.46 -8.93 2.58
C GLY A 74 -18.47 -9.04 1.42
N ALA A 75 -17.17 -8.85 1.64
CA ALA A 75 -16.16 -9.04 0.60
C ALA A 75 -15.88 -10.53 0.34
N TRP A 76 -15.87 -11.35 1.40
CA TRP A 76 -15.77 -12.80 1.26
C TRP A 76 -16.98 -13.43 0.58
N ASP A 77 -18.19 -12.92 0.86
CA ASP A 77 -19.40 -13.34 0.15
C ASP A 77 -19.27 -13.17 -1.38
N VAL A 78 -18.68 -12.06 -1.86
CA VAL A 78 -18.43 -11.86 -3.30
C VAL A 78 -17.51 -12.95 -3.86
N ARG A 79 -16.42 -13.24 -3.15
CA ARG A 79 -15.46 -14.27 -3.57
C ARG A 79 -16.11 -15.64 -3.59
N ASP A 80 -16.89 -15.98 -2.57
CA ASP A 80 -17.60 -17.27 -2.46
C ASP A 80 -18.67 -17.41 -3.55
N GLU A 81 -19.47 -16.37 -3.80
CA GLU A 81 -20.46 -16.35 -4.88
C GLU A 81 -19.82 -16.58 -6.26
N LEU A 82 -18.67 -15.94 -6.54
CA LEU A 82 -17.92 -16.12 -7.79
C LEU A 82 -17.32 -17.53 -7.89
N TRP A 83 -16.84 -18.08 -6.78
CA TRP A 83 -16.32 -19.44 -6.73
C TRP A 83 -17.42 -20.48 -7.02
N ASP A 84 -18.57 -20.32 -6.38
CA ASP A 84 -19.73 -21.22 -6.47
C ASP A 84 -20.46 -21.15 -7.82
N ALA A 85 -20.32 -20.03 -8.55
CA ALA A 85 -20.81 -19.90 -9.92
C ALA A 85 -20.11 -20.84 -10.92
N GLY A 86 -19.02 -21.49 -10.50
CA GLY A 86 -18.33 -22.54 -11.25
C GLY A 86 -17.11 -22.05 -12.04
N PRO A 87 -16.36 -22.97 -12.69
CA PRO A 87 -15.04 -22.69 -13.25
C PRO A 87 -14.99 -21.58 -14.31
N GLU A 88 -16.11 -21.30 -14.97
CA GLU A 88 -16.22 -20.22 -15.95
C GLU A 88 -16.09 -18.83 -15.31
N SER A 89 -16.35 -18.72 -13.99
CA SER A 89 -16.21 -17.50 -13.19
C SER A 89 -14.87 -17.41 -12.44
N HIS A 90 -13.99 -18.41 -12.60
CA HIS A 90 -12.63 -18.41 -12.03
C HIS A 90 -11.67 -17.60 -12.91
N ASP A 91 -12.08 -16.38 -13.23
CA ASP A 91 -11.34 -15.40 -14.01
C ASP A 91 -10.76 -14.31 -13.11
N ASP A 92 -10.30 -13.21 -13.72
CA ASP A 92 -9.75 -12.05 -13.01
C ASP A 92 -10.68 -11.47 -11.92
N ARG A 93 -12.00 -11.65 -12.04
CA ARG A 93 -12.98 -11.11 -11.09
C ARG A 93 -12.90 -11.82 -9.75
N LEU A 94 -12.77 -13.15 -9.79
CA LEU A 94 -12.59 -13.96 -8.58
C LEU A 94 -11.34 -13.51 -7.83
N TRP A 95 -10.22 -13.36 -8.55
CA TRP A 95 -8.95 -12.91 -7.97
C TRP A 95 -9.03 -11.50 -7.37
N LEU A 96 -9.70 -10.57 -8.06
CA LEU A 96 -9.88 -9.21 -7.55
C LEU A 96 -10.78 -9.16 -6.32
N ALA A 97 -11.83 -9.99 -6.27
CA ALA A 97 -12.70 -10.12 -5.09
C ALA A 97 -11.93 -10.69 -3.90
N GLU A 98 -11.14 -11.74 -4.12
CA GLU A 98 -10.27 -12.34 -3.09
C GLU A 98 -9.24 -11.33 -2.58
N ALA A 99 -8.57 -10.62 -3.49
CA ALA A 99 -7.60 -9.58 -3.13
C ALA A 99 -8.22 -8.47 -2.29
N ALA A 100 -9.46 -8.04 -2.63
CA ALA A 100 -10.18 -7.05 -1.86
C ALA A 100 -10.56 -7.55 -0.45
N ALA A 101 -11.02 -8.80 -0.34
CA ALA A 101 -11.37 -9.42 0.93
C ALA A 101 -10.14 -9.55 1.85
N LEU A 102 -9.05 -10.13 1.33
CA LEU A 102 -7.77 -10.24 2.04
C LEU A 102 -7.24 -8.87 2.46
N THR A 103 -7.40 -7.86 1.61
CA THR A 103 -6.95 -6.49 1.95
C THR A 103 -7.71 -5.90 3.12
N ALA A 104 -9.01 -6.17 3.20
CA ALA A 104 -9.84 -5.73 4.30
C ALA A 104 -9.65 -6.57 5.57
N SER A 105 -9.20 -7.82 5.48
CA SER A 105 -9.05 -8.72 6.62
C SER A 105 -8.27 -8.10 7.79
N ILE A 106 -8.77 -8.32 9.01
CA ILE A 106 -8.27 -7.70 10.24
C ILE A 106 -7.03 -8.42 10.77
N TYR A 107 -6.94 -9.75 10.56
CA TYR A 107 -5.96 -10.63 11.22
C TYR A 107 -4.99 -11.33 10.27
N GLU A 108 -5.21 -11.25 8.96
CA GLU A 108 -4.57 -12.16 8.01
C GLU A 108 -3.29 -11.63 7.38
N TRP A 109 -2.96 -10.34 7.51
CA TRP A 109 -1.84 -9.78 6.75
C TRP A 109 -0.48 -10.33 7.20
N SER A 110 -0.10 -10.23 8.48
CA SER A 110 1.11 -10.90 8.99
C SER A 110 1.01 -12.43 8.92
N ILE A 111 -0.19 -13.01 9.09
CA ILE A 111 -0.37 -14.46 9.07
C ILE A 111 -0.22 -15.07 7.66
N THR A 112 -0.68 -14.37 6.62
CA THR A 112 -0.63 -14.80 5.21
C THR A 112 0.67 -14.37 4.55
N PHE A 113 1.14 -13.15 4.83
CA PHE A 113 2.40 -12.62 4.29
C PHE A 113 3.62 -13.32 4.88
N ASP A 114 3.68 -13.48 6.20
CA ASP A 114 4.81 -14.11 6.88
C ASP A 114 4.61 -15.62 7.09
N ARG A 115 3.57 -16.23 6.49
CA ARG A 115 3.32 -17.67 6.63
C ARG A 115 4.53 -18.47 6.16
N PRO A 116 5.12 -19.35 6.99
CA PRO A 116 6.16 -20.26 6.54
C PRO A 116 5.66 -21.10 5.36
N GLY A 117 6.37 -21.02 4.23
CA GLY A 117 6.02 -21.75 3.00
C GLY A 117 4.96 -21.08 2.11
N SER A 118 4.52 -19.85 2.42
CA SER A 118 3.79 -19.02 1.45
C SER A 118 4.67 -18.75 0.22
N GLN A 119 4.08 -18.88 -0.96
CA GLN A 119 4.69 -18.50 -2.22
C GLN A 119 4.13 -17.16 -2.69
N ALA A 120 4.85 -16.48 -3.59
CA ALA A 120 4.39 -15.19 -4.08
C ALA A 120 3.09 -15.24 -4.90
N ALA A 121 2.74 -16.41 -5.43
CA ALA A 121 1.45 -16.67 -6.06
C ALA A 121 0.29 -16.69 -5.05
N ASP A 122 0.59 -16.85 -3.76
CA ASP A 122 -0.41 -16.80 -2.68
C ASP A 122 -0.72 -15.34 -2.28
N TYR A 123 -0.04 -14.35 -2.86
CA TYR A 123 -0.28 -12.93 -2.54
C TYR A 123 -1.42 -12.35 -3.37
N PRO A 124 -2.25 -11.46 -2.78
CA PRO A 124 -3.38 -10.82 -3.43
C PRO A 124 -2.99 -9.84 -4.57
N PHE A 125 -1.75 -9.84 -5.04
CA PHE A 125 -1.17 -8.86 -5.95
C PHE A 125 -0.96 -9.39 -7.38
N TRP A 126 -1.67 -10.46 -7.75
CA TRP A 126 -1.58 -11.13 -9.03
C TRP A 126 -2.66 -10.62 -10.04
N PRO A 127 -2.36 -10.48 -11.35
CA PRO A 127 -1.05 -10.66 -11.98
C PRO A 127 -0.09 -9.52 -11.64
N ILE A 128 1.17 -9.91 -11.46
CA ILE A 128 2.26 -9.01 -11.11
C ILE A 128 2.64 -8.14 -12.31
N SER A 129 2.84 -6.84 -12.06
CA SER A 129 3.29 -5.85 -13.04
C SER A 129 4.52 -5.10 -12.51
N PRO A 130 5.44 -4.59 -13.38
CA PRO A 130 6.52 -3.70 -12.94
C PRO A 130 6.05 -2.48 -12.14
N THR A 131 4.82 -2.02 -12.39
CA THR A 131 4.19 -0.93 -11.60
C THR A 131 4.05 -1.28 -10.11
N HIS A 132 4.03 -2.57 -9.74
CA HIS A 132 4.02 -3.00 -8.34
C HIS A 132 5.37 -2.74 -7.67
N CYS A 133 6.50 -2.86 -8.38
CA CYS A 133 7.80 -2.49 -7.83
C CYS A 133 7.86 -1.01 -7.47
N GLU A 134 7.27 -0.16 -8.31
CA GLU A 134 7.19 1.28 -8.06
C GLU A 134 6.31 1.59 -6.85
N LEU A 135 5.14 0.96 -6.73
CA LEU A 135 4.27 1.10 -5.55
C LEU A 135 4.94 0.61 -4.26
N ILE A 136 5.71 -0.49 -4.33
CA ILE A 136 6.50 -0.97 -3.19
C ILE A 136 7.55 0.07 -2.80
N ARG A 137 8.26 0.67 -3.76
CA ARG A 137 9.22 1.75 -3.44
C ARG A 137 8.54 3.00 -2.91
N ASP A 138 7.36 3.33 -3.39
CA ASP A 138 6.60 4.47 -2.88
C ASP A 138 6.19 4.25 -1.41
N ILE A 139 5.72 3.06 -1.04
CA ILE A 139 5.22 2.80 0.31
C ILE A 139 6.36 2.52 1.31
N PHE A 140 7.39 1.77 0.91
CA PHE A 140 8.44 1.27 1.81
C PHE A 140 9.76 2.04 1.68
N GLY A 141 9.91 2.90 0.67
CA GLY A 141 11.15 3.62 0.42
C GLY A 141 12.31 2.70 0.08
N ASN A 142 13.52 3.09 0.53
CA ASN A 142 14.71 2.25 0.44
C ASN A 142 15.01 1.63 1.82
N PRO A 143 14.74 0.33 2.04
CA PRO A 143 14.91 -0.30 3.34
C PRO A 143 16.38 -0.49 3.74
N PHE A 144 17.33 -0.25 2.83
CA PHE A 144 18.77 -0.31 3.09
C PHE A 144 19.34 1.02 3.59
N ARG A 145 18.57 2.11 3.47
CA ARG A 145 18.92 3.45 3.96
C ARG A 145 17.76 4.06 4.76
N PRO A 146 17.49 3.57 5.98
CA PRO A 146 16.47 4.18 6.85
C PRO A 146 16.83 5.64 7.12
N ILE A 147 15.85 6.54 6.96
CA ILE A 147 16.03 7.98 7.19
C ILE A 147 15.24 8.36 8.43
N ALA A 148 15.90 8.97 9.41
CA ALA A 148 15.23 9.56 10.56
C ALA A 148 14.71 10.97 10.20
N VAL A 149 13.53 11.32 10.71
CA VAL A 149 12.97 12.66 10.54
C VAL A 149 13.81 13.70 11.31
N ASP A 150 14.20 14.78 10.66
CA ASP A 150 14.78 15.94 11.32
C ASP A 150 13.67 16.83 11.88
N PRO A 151 13.73 17.27 13.16
CA PRO A 151 12.70 18.14 13.74
C PRO A 151 12.43 19.43 12.94
N SER A 152 13.41 19.96 12.21
CA SER A 152 13.24 21.13 11.33
C SER A 152 12.20 20.91 10.23
N TRP A 153 12.09 19.67 9.73
CA TRP A 153 11.18 19.29 8.64
C TRP A 153 9.71 19.30 9.08
N LEU A 154 9.42 19.25 10.38
CA LEU A 154 8.04 19.22 10.90
C LEU A 154 7.26 20.51 10.60
N SER A 155 7.95 21.60 10.25
CA SER A 155 7.31 22.81 9.71
C SER A 155 6.52 22.55 8.42
N SER A 156 6.87 21.50 7.66
CA SER A 156 6.15 21.06 6.45
C SER A 156 4.94 20.14 6.73
N ALA A 157 4.69 19.76 8.00
CA ALA A 157 3.67 18.76 8.34
C ALA A 157 2.25 19.14 7.91
N ALA A 158 1.91 20.44 7.89
CA ALA A 158 0.60 20.90 7.41
C ALA A 158 0.39 20.58 5.92
N ILE A 159 1.46 20.66 5.10
CA ILE A 159 1.40 20.30 3.67
C ILE A 159 1.28 18.79 3.52
N ALA A 160 2.06 18.02 4.29
CA ALA A 160 1.98 16.56 4.30
C ALA A 160 0.57 16.08 4.71
N HIS A 161 -0.04 16.68 5.73
CA HIS A 161 -1.42 16.40 6.13
C HIS A 161 -2.41 16.69 5.01
N GLY A 162 -2.34 17.88 4.38
CA GLY A 162 -3.24 18.22 3.28
C GLY A 162 -3.14 17.25 2.10
N ILE A 163 -1.91 16.87 1.72
CA ILE A 163 -1.69 15.84 0.69
C ILE A 163 -2.34 14.51 1.08
N TYR A 164 -2.11 14.06 2.32
CA TYR A 164 -2.56 12.77 2.80
C TYR A 164 -4.08 12.67 2.93
N ASP A 165 -4.71 13.69 3.52
CA ASP A 165 -6.14 13.73 3.83
C ASP A 165 -6.97 13.93 2.56
N ASP A 166 -6.55 14.84 1.68
CA ASP A 166 -7.23 15.10 0.39
C ASP A 166 -6.87 14.07 -0.69
N LYS A 167 -5.94 13.15 -0.40
CA LYS A 167 -5.36 12.19 -1.35
C LYS A 167 -4.75 12.88 -2.59
N ALA A 168 -4.20 14.09 -2.40
CA ALA A 168 -3.63 14.93 -3.45
C ALA A 168 -2.14 14.64 -3.67
N PHE A 169 -1.82 13.38 -3.98
CA PHE A 169 -0.45 12.89 -4.14
C PHE A 169 0.28 13.44 -5.38
N ASP A 170 -0.45 14.10 -6.28
CA ASP A 170 0.09 14.91 -7.37
C ASP A 170 0.83 16.18 -6.88
N ARG A 171 0.65 16.55 -5.60
CA ARG A 171 1.23 17.76 -5.01
C ARG A 171 2.54 17.52 -4.25
N LEU A 172 3.16 16.34 -4.35
CA LEU A 172 4.39 16.03 -3.60
C LEU A 172 5.56 16.96 -3.93
N ALA A 173 5.62 17.54 -5.13
CA ALA A 173 6.64 18.55 -5.45
C ALA A 173 6.55 19.78 -4.53
N ILE A 174 5.35 20.16 -4.08
CA ILE A 174 5.15 21.25 -3.11
C ILE A 174 5.71 20.85 -1.73
N LEU A 175 5.54 19.59 -1.34
CA LEU A 175 6.16 19.06 -0.12
C LEU A 175 7.69 19.07 -0.23
N ALA A 176 8.25 18.74 -1.40
CA ALA A 176 9.69 18.79 -1.64
C ALA A 176 10.27 20.20 -1.39
N ASP A 177 9.61 21.23 -1.92
CA ASP A 177 10.05 22.62 -1.77
C ASP A 177 9.93 23.07 -0.31
N ALA A 178 8.84 22.71 0.38
CA ALA A 178 8.68 23.01 1.79
C ALA A 178 9.71 22.29 2.69
N LEU A 179 10.04 21.04 2.38
CA LEU A 179 11.10 20.30 3.07
C LEU A 179 12.47 20.94 2.83
N GLN A 180 12.74 21.37 1.60
CA GLN A 180 13.99 22.04 1.25
C GLN A 180 14.13 23.39 1.95
N ASP A 181 13.07 24.20 2.01
CA ASP A 181 13.01 25.46 2.77
C ASP A 181 13.21 25.23 4.28
N ALA A 182 12.74 24.09 4.79
CA ALA A 182 12.95 23.65 6.15
C ALA A 182 14.37 23.10 6.43
N GLY A 183 15.25 23.03 5.40
CA GLY A 183 16.64 22.59 5.53
C GLY A 183 16.89 21.12 5.17
N CYS A 184 15.94 20.43 4.53
CA CYS A 184 16.17 19.08 4.01
C CYS A 184 17.13 19.12 2.80
N GLU A 185 18.30 18.51 2.94
CA GLU A 185 19.28 18.33 1.85
C GLU A 185 19.34 16.88 1.33
N ASN A 186 18.47 15.99 1.84
CA ASN A 186 18.49 14.58 1.47
C ASN A 186 17.98 14.39 0.02
N ALA A 187 18.89 14.01 -0.89
CA ALA A 187 18.58 13.84 -2.29
C ALA A 187 17.53 12.75 -2.56
N ASP A 188 17.47 11.68 -1.76
CA ASP A 188 16.49 10.60 -1.93
C ASP A 188 15.07 11.08 -1.60
N ILE A 189 14.90 11.86 -0.52
CA ILE A 189 13.62 12.50 -0.17
C ILE A 189 13.17 13.45 -1.27
N LEU A 190 14.04 14.38 -1.66
CA LEU A 190 13.70 15.45 -2.61
C LEU A 190 13.45 14.91 -4.01
N SER A 191 14.23 13.93 -4.46
CA SER A 191 14.03 13.31 -5.77
C SER A 191 12.78 12.45 -5.81
N HIS A 192 12.45 11.72 -4.73
CA HIS A 192 11.21 10.96 -4.64
C HIS A 192 9.99 11.88 -4.75
N CYS A 193 9.93 12.95 -3.96
CA CYS A 193 8.80 13.88 -3.99
C CYS A 193 8.64 14.63 -5.32
N ARG A 194 9.72 14.78 -6.09
CA ARG A 194 9.71 15.44 -7.39
C ARG A 194 9.53 14.47 -8.56
N SER A 195 9.50 13.17 -8.29
CA SER A 195 9.25 12.17 -9.31
C SER A 195 7.79 12.23 -9.77
N ASP A 196 7.51 11.79 -11.00
CA ASP A 196 6.14 11.72 -11.52
C ASP A 196 5.29 10.62 -10.84
N GLY A 197 5.85 9.91 -9.87
CA GLY A 197 5.20 8.86 -9.11
C GLY A 197 5.44 7.45 -9.65
N PRO A 198 4.59 6.48 -9.27
CA PRO A 198 3.35 6.65 -8.51
C PRO A 198 3.57 7.15 -7.07
N HIS A 199 2.60 7.89 -6.56
CA HIS A 199 2.51 8.29 -5.15
C HIS A 199 1.12 7.95 -4.61
N VAL A 200 1.07 7.19 -3.52
CA VAL A 200 -0.17 6.68 -2.94
C VAL A 200 -0.22 6.90 -1.43
N ARG A 201 -1.38 6.63 -0.84
CA ARG A 201 -1.52 6.62 0.62
C ARG A 201 -0.58 5.56 1.19
N GLY A 202 0.33 5.98 2.08
CA GLY A 202 1.43 5.16 2.57
C GLY A 202 2.80 5.55 2.01
N CYS A 203 2.86 6.53 1.09
CA CYS A 203 4.10 7.12 0.59
C CYS A 203 5.09 7.37 1.74
N TRP A 204 6.30 6.83 1.61
CA TRP A 204 7.27 6.77 2.70
C TRP A 204 7.71 8.15 3.18
N VAL A 205 7.84 9.15 2.30
CA VAL A 205 8.19 10.52 2.71
C VAL A 205 7.05 11.17 3.47
N VAL A 206 5.81 11.00 3.02
CA VAL A 206 4.65 11.56 3.70
C VAL A 206 4.46 10.90 5.07
N ASP A 207 4.53 9.57 5.13
CA ASP A 207 4.46 8.84 6.40
C ASP A 207 5.62 9.21 7.34
N LEU A 208 6.84 9.43 6.82
CA LEU A 208 7.99 9.88 7.62
C LEU A 208 7.74 11.24 8.27
N VAL A 209 7.24 12.22 7.51
CA VAL A 209 6.92 13.56 8.03
C VAL A 209 5.76 13.52 9.04
N LEU A 210 4.79 12.63 8.82
CA LEU A 210 3.62 12.46 9.68
C LEU A 210 3.85 11.53 10.88
N GLY A 211 5.00 10.85 10.97
CA GLY A 211 5.28 9.86 12.01
C GLY A 211 4.38 8.61 11.94
N LYS A 212 4.10 8.12 10.72
CA LYS A 212 3.19 7.01 10.42
C LYS A 212 3.88 5.73 9.91
N GLU A 213 5.20 5.62 10.02
CA GLU A 213 5.98 4.44 9.56
C GLU A 213 5.57 3.12 10.22
#